data_AF-A0AAV0QHT0-F1
#
_entry.id   AF-A0AAV0QHT0-F1
#
_cell.length_a   1.000
_cell.length_b   1.000
_cell.length_c   1.000
_cell.angle_alpha   90.00
_cell.angle_beta   90.00
_cell.angle_gamma   90.00
#
_symmetry.space_group_name_H-M   'P 1'
#
loop_
_entity.id
_entity.type
_entity.pdbx_description
1 polymer ?
#
loop_
_entity_poly.entity_id
_entity_poly.type
_entity_poly.pdbx_seq_one_letter_code
_entity_poly.pdbx_strand_id
1 'polypeptide(L)' 'MNLGPLLKESTKEGELALWNLIVRDVRLNISPGSSCHCSEPGWFRVCFANMSEATLDVALDRLHRFVDQYRRTGSS' A
#
# COMPACT_ATOMS: atom_id res chain seq x y z
N MET A 1 3.86 -7.41 -2.23
CA MET A 1 3.68 -6.35 -3.25
C MET A 1 4.72 -5.26 -2.99
N ASN A 2 5.41 -4.78 -4.02
CA ASN A 2 6.39 -3.70 -3.88
C ASN A 2 5.76 -2.36 -4.30
N LEU A 3 5.62 -1.44 -3.35
CA LEU A 3 5.16 -0.06 -3.55
C LEU A 3 6.28 0.96 -3.30
N GLY A 4 7.55 0.51 -3.20
CA GLY A 4 8.75 1.35 -3.08
C GLY A 4 8.79 2.55 -4.03
N PRO A 5 8.40 2.40 -5.32
CA PRO A 5 8.38 3.53 -6.26
C PRO A 5 7.38 4.65 -5.92
N LEU A 6 6.46 4.43 -4.97
CA LEU A 6 5.50 5.43 -4.49
C LEU A 6 5.97 6.12 -3.21
N LEU A 7 7.06 5.66 -2.59
CA LEU A 7 7.56 6.29 -1.39
C LEU A 7 8.15 7.67 -1.73
N LYS A 8 7.83 8.67 -0.90
CA LYS A 8 8.50 9.97 -0.97
C LYS A 8 9.97 9.87 -0.61
N GLU A 9 10.24 9.10 0.44
CA GLU A 9 11.56 8.80 0.95
C GLU A 9 11.66 7.29 1.14
N SER A 10 12.78 6.71 0.72
CA SER A 10 13.03 5.26 0.88
C SER A 10 13.45 4.93 2.31
N THR A 11 12.58 5.27 3.27
CA THR A 11 12.76 5.09 4.72
C THR A 11 11.57 4.33 5.31
N LYS A 12 11.74 3.80 6.53
CA LYS A 12 10.62 3.17 7.26
C LYS A 12 9.49 4.16 7.50
N GLU A 13 9.83 5.42 7.77
CA GLU A 13 8.90 6.52 7.98
C GLU A 13 8.10 6.79 6.71
N GLY A 14 8.76 6.78 5.54
CA GLY A 14 8.10 6.87 4.23
C GLY A 14 7.13 5.71 3.99
N GLU A 15 7.52 4.48 4.33
CA GLU A 15 6.65 3.30 4.24
C GLU A 15 5.42 3.44 5.14
N LEU A 16 5.59 3.86 6.39
CA LEU A 16 4.49 4.04 7.35
C LEU A 16 3.57 5.21 6.96
N ALA A 17 4.11 6.26 6.37
CA ALA A 17 3.31 7.36 5.82
C ALA A 17 2.41 6.87 4.67
N LEU A 18 2.96 6.10 3.73
CA LEU A 18 2.18 5.49 2.65
C LEU A 18 1.15 4.49 3.19
N TRP A 19 1.54 3.65 4.15
CA TRP A 19 0.65 2.70 4.81
C TRP A 19 -0.57 3.40 5.45
N ASN A 20 -0.35 4.50 6.17
CA ASN A 20 -1.43 5.27 6.80
C ASN A 20 -2.44 5.79 5.77
N LEU A 21 -1.97 6.27 4.61
CA LEU A 21 -2.85 6.69 3.51
C LEU A 21 -3.66 5.52 2.95
N ILE A 22 -3.05 4.35 2.77
CA ILE A 22 -3.74 3.15 2.28
C ILE A 22 -4.84 2.70 3.25
N VAL A 23 -4.55 2.67 4.55
CA VAL A 23 -5.55 2.30 5.57
C VAL A 23 -6.67 3.34 5.65
N ARG A 24 -6.33 4.63 5.66
CA ARG A 24 -7.30 5.72 5.87
C ARG A 24 -8.15 6.00 4.64
N ASP A 25 -7.52 6.12 3.47
CA ASP A 25 -8.15 6.66 2.26
C ASP A 25 -8.59 5.52 1.32
N VAL A 26 -7.79 4.45 1.19
CA VAL A 26 -8.12 3.28 0.35
C VAL A 26 -8.97 2.25 1.12
N ARG A 27 -8.99 2.35 2.46
CA ARG A 27 -9.73 1.45 3.37
C ARG A 27 -9.27 0.00 3.27
N LEU A 28 -7.97 -0.21 3.07
CA LEU A 28 -7.36 -1.55 3.01
C LEU A 28 -6.39 -1.75 4.16
N ASN A 29 -6.64 -2.79 4.97
CA ASN A 29 -5.69 -3.21 5.99
C ASN A 29 -4.67 -4.17 5.39
N ILE A 30 -3.47 -3.65 5.15
CA ILE A 30 -2.31 -4.41 4.66
C ILE A 30 -1.16 -4.24 5.66
N SER A 31 -0.22 -5.19 5.69
CA SER A 31 0.91 -5.12 6.62
C SER A 31 2.12 -4.49 5.91
N PRO A 32 2.71 -3.40 6.44
CA PRO A 32 3.95 -2.86 5.93
C PRO A 32 5.11 -3.82 6.24
N GLY A 33 6.10 -3.89 5.36
CA GLY A 33 7.21 -4.84 5.43
C GLY A 33 8.03 -4.67 6.71
N SER A 34 8.14 -3.44 7.22
CA SER A 34 8.80 -3.13 8.48
C SER A 34 8.14 -3.81 9.70
N SER A 35 6.85 -4.14 9.66
CA SER A 35 6.20 -4.97 10.70
C SER A 35 6.67 -6.43 10.69
N CYS A 36 7.33 -6.86 9.63
CA CYS A 36 7.89 -8.21 9.47
C CYS A 36 9.42 -8.18 9.38
N HIS A 37 10.06 -7.12 9.90
CA HIS A 37 11.51 -6.93 9.88
C HIS A 37 12.14 -6.92 8.47
N CYS A 38 11.38 -6.52 7.44
CA CYS A 38 11.96 -6.28 6.12
C CYS A 38 12.95 -5.12 6.18
N SER A 39 14.16 -5.32 5.67
CA SER A 39 15.22 -4.31 5.64
C SER A 39 15.00 -3.24 4.56
N GLU A 40 14.24 -3.57 3.52
CA GLU A 40 13.94 -2.68 2.39
C GLU A 40 12.55 -2.04 2.56
N PRO A 41 12.46 -0.70 2.63
CA PRO A 41 11.18 -0.01 2.68
C PRO A 41 10.36 -0.17 1.40
N GLY A 42 9.05 -0.20 1.53
CA GLY A 42 8.09 -0.20 0.41
C GLY A 42 7.50 -1.56 0.09
N TRP A 43 7.88 -2.61 0.81
CA TRP A 43 7.25 -3.91 0.71
C TRP A 43 5.98 -3.97 1.55
N PHE A 44 4.93 -4.56 1.00
CA PHE A 44 3.66 -4.77 1.70
C PHE A 44 3.16 -6.19 1.52
N ARG A 45 2.67 -6.78 2.61
CA ARG A 45 1.97 -8.07 2.60
C ARG A 45 0.47 -7.84 2.48
N VAL A 46 -0.14 -8.54 1.53
CA VAL A 46 -1.59 -8.51 1.28
C VAL A 46 -2.12 -9.94 1.37
N CYS A 47 -3.10 -10.17 2.25
CA CYS A 47 -3.77 -11.46 2.36
C CYS A 47 -5.00 -11.47 1.43
N PHE A 48 -5.22 -12.56 0.71
CA PHE A 48 -6.34 -12.72 -0.21
C PHE A 48 -7.22 -13.95 0.11
N ALA A 49 -6.71 -14.90 0.89
CA ALA A 49 -7.38 -16.19 1.12
C ALA A 49 -8.59 -16.13 2.09
N ASN A 50 -8.83 -15.00 2.75
CA ASN A 50 -9.88 -14.83 3.76
C ASN A 50 -11.06 -13.96 3.29
N MET A 51 -11.17 -13.68 1.99
CA MET A 51 -12.23 -12.86 1.41
C MET A 51 -12.80 -13.50 0.16
N SER A 52 -14.00 -13.10 -0.25
CA SER A 52 -14.57 -13.52 -1.53
C SER A 52 -13.81 -12.86 -2.70
N GLU A 53 -13.86 -13.49 -3.87
CA GLU A 53 -13.32 -12.95 -5.12
C GLU A 53 -13.86 -11.55 -5.41
N ALA A 54 -15.18 -11.36 -5.28
CA ALA A 54 -15.80 -10.04 -5.47
C ALA A 54 -15.26 -8.97 -4.50
N THR A 55 -14.91 -9.34 -3.26
CA THR A 55 -14.30 -8.40 -2.31
C THR A 55 -12.86 -8.08 -2.69
N LEU A 56 -12.12 -9.10 -3.15
CA LEU A 56 -10.76 -8.93 -3.65
C LEU A 56 -10.73 -8.00 -4.87
N ASP A 57 -11.66 -8.15 -5.81
CA ASP A 57 -11.76 -7.27 -6.99
C ASP A 57 -11.99 -5.82 -6.60
N VAL A 58 -12.90 -5.55 -5.66
CA VAL A 58 -13.13 -4.20 -5.12
C VAL A 58 -11.88 -3.65 -4.45
N ALA A 59 -11.14 -4.47 -3.70
CA ALA A 59 -9.89 -4.06 -3.07
C ALA A 59 -8.80 -3.71 -4.11
N LEU A 60 -8.67 -4.53 -5.16
CA LEU A 60 -7.71 -4.31 -6.24
C LEU A 60 -8.06 -3.08 -7.08
N ASP A 61 -9.34 -2.84 -7.39
CA ASP A 61 -9.79 -1.64 -8.11
C ASP A 61 -9.50 -0.36 -7.31
N ARG A 62 -9.81 -0.36 -6.00
CA ARG A 62 -9.48 0.77 -5.11
C ARG A 62 -7.97 1.05 -5.09
N LEU A 63 -7.16 0.00 -4.99
CA LEU A 63 -5.71 0.13 -4.95
C LEU A 63 -5.16 0.64 -6.29
N HIS A 64 -5.64 0.15 -7.43
CA HIS A 64 -5.24 0.64 -8.76
C HIS A 64 -5.54 2.15 -8.91
N ARG A 65 -6.78 2.56 -8.59
CA ARG A 65 -7.18 3.97 -8.66
C ARG A 65 -6.31 4.86 -7.77
N PHE A 66 -6.00 4.38 -6.56
CA PHE A 66 -5.10 5.09 -5.64
C PHE A 66 -3.71 5.25 -6.24
N VAL A 67 -3.09 4.18 -6.75
CA VAL A 67 -1.75 4.24 -7.35
C VAL A 67 -1.71 5.19 -8.55
N ASP A 68 -2.71 5.13 -9.42
CA ASP A 68 -2.80 6.00 -10.59
C ASP A 68 -2.95 7.47 -10.18
N GLN A 69 -3.76 7.75 -9.16
CA GLN A 69 -3.93 9.10 -8.64
C GLN A 69 -2.66 9.61 -7.97
N TYR A 70 -2.04 8.79 -7.13
CA TYR A 70 -0.85 9.15 -6.36
C TYR A 70 0.33 9.52 -7.28
N ARG A 71 0.48 8.79 -8.40
CA ARG A 71 1.47 9.10 -9.44
C ARG A 71 1.17 10.41 -10.17
N ARG A 72 -0.11 10.70 -10.43
CA ARG A 72 -0.53 11.93 -11.13
C ARG A 72 -0.40 13.19 -10.29
N THR A 73 -0.66 13.10 -8.99
CA THR A 73 -0.63 14.26 -8.08
C THR A 73 0.78 14.57 -7.56
N GLY A 74 1.78 13.77 -7.92
CA GLY A 74 3.19 14.00 -7.59
C GLY A 74 3.42 14.20 -6.10
N SER A 75 3.44 13.11 -5.32
CA SER A 75 4.01 13.00 -3.96
C SER A 75 4.13 14.32 -3.15
N SER A 76 3.06 15.10 -3.03
CA SER A 76 3.04 16.38 -2.30
C SER A 76 3.23 16.15 -0.81
#